data_AF-A0A0C1Y2U6-F1
#
_entry.id   AF-A0A0C1Y2U6-F1
#
_cell.length_a   1.000
_cell.length_b   1.000
_cell.length_c   1.000
_cell.angle_alpha   90.00
_cell.angle_beta   90.00
_cell.angle_gamma   90.00
#
_symmetry.space_group_name_H-M   'P 1'
#
loop_
_entity.id
_entity.type
_entity.pdbx_description
1 polymer ?
#
loop_
_entity_poly.entity_id
_entity_poly.type
_entity_poly.pdbx_seq_one_letter_code
_entity_poly.pdbx_strand_id
1 'polypeptide(L)' 'MTSQKITKLAETMRLAARTYDHGKKETALNLMGLVASKIQTPAERHELNQLVESSLRQSGAWFYYKSIVFGASSAIPKK' A
#
# COMPACT_ATOMS: atom_id res chain seq x y z
N MET A 1 -0.11 -17.55 -11.37
CA MET A 1 -1.08 -16.70 -12.07
C MET A 1 -1.45 -15.55 -11.15
N THR A 2 -1.11 -14.32 -11.51
CA THR A 2 -1.45 -13.14 -10.70
C THR A 2 -2.94 -12.86 -10.85
N SER A 3 -3.66 -12.73 -9.74
CA SER A 3 -5.11 -12.48 -9.80
C SER A 3 -5.39 -11.08 -10.36
N GLN A 4 -6.31 -10.95 -11.33
CA GLN A 4 -6.71 -9.64 -11.89
C GLN A 4 -7.13 -8.64 -10.81
N LYS A 5 -7.66 -9.14 -9.68
CA LYS A 5 -7.96 -8.36 -8.48
C LYS A 5 -6.71 -7.67 -7.93
N ILE A 6 -5.62 -8.42 -7.75
CA ILE A 6 -4.37 -7.91 -7.14
C ILE A 6 -3.69 -6.89 -8.04
N THR A 7 -3.73 -7.08 -9.36
CA THR A 7 -3.21 -6.09 -10.31
C THR A 7 -3.91 -4.73 -10.18
N LYS A 8 -5.25 -4.71 -10.10
CA LYS A 8 -6.02 -3.46 -9.92
C LYS A 8 -5.75 -2.79 -8.57
N LEU A 9 -5.58 -3.60 -7.51
CA LEU A 9 -5.19 -3.10 -6.20
C LEU A 9 -3.78 -2.50 -6.23
N ALA A 10 -2.85 -3.10 -6.97
CA ALA A 10 -1.49 -2.59 -7.15
C ALA A 10 -1.48 -1.25 -7.90
N GLU A 11 -2.29 -1.09 -8.93
CA GLU A 11 -2.46 0.19 -9.65
C GLU A 11 -3.01 1.28 -8.72
N THR A 12 -4.04 0.95 -7.95
CA THR A 12 -4.64 1.86 -6.96
C THR A 12 -3.60 2.26 -5.90
N MET A 13 -2.76 1.33 -5.47
CA MET A 13 -1.71 1.59 -4.49
C MET A 13 -0.59 2.49 -5.04
N ARG A 14 -0.19 2.30 -6.31
CA ARG A 14 0.75 3.20 -6.98
C ARG A 14 0.16 4.59 -7.18
N LEU A 15 -1.13 4.69 -7.48
CA LEU A 15 -1.84 5.98 -7.54
C LEU A 15 -1.85 6.66 -6.17
N ALA A 16 -2.15 5.91 -5.10
CA ALA A 16 -2.11 6.43 -3.74
C ALA A 16 -0.73 6.98 -3.37
N ALA A 17 0.35 6.26 -3.71
CA ALA A 17 1.71 6.71 -3.49
C ALA A 17 2.01 8.06 -4.19
N ARG A 18 1.69 8.17 -5.49
CA ARG A 18 1.86 9.44 -6.23
C ARG A 18 1.01 10.57 -5.64
N THR A 19 -0.22 10.26 -5.24
CA THR A 19 -1.15 11.21 -4.61
C THR A 19 -0.58 11.75 -3.29
N TYR A 20 0.08 10.88 -2.52
CA TYR A 20 0.76 11.26 -1.28
C TYR A 20 1.92 12.21 -1.56
N ASP A 21 2.76 11.89 -2.55
CA ASP A 21 3.93 12.70 -2.92
C ASP A 21 3.51 14.06 -3.52
N HIS A 22 2.32 14.14 -4.13
CA HIS A 22 1.70 15.39 -4.60
C HIS A 22 1.05 16.22 -3.47
N GLY A 23 1.27 15.85 -2.20
CA GLY A 23 0.78 16.59 -1.03
C GLY A 23 -0.66 16.27 -0.62
N LYS A 24 -1.40 15.43 -1.36
CA LYS A 24 -2.76 14.99 -1.01
C LYS A 24 -2.73 13.78 -0.07
N LYS A 25 -2.08 13.96 1.08
CA LYS A 25 -1.75 12.87 2.02
C LYS A 25 -3.00 12.13 2.52
N GLU A 26 -4.05 12.83 2.92
CA GLU A 26 -5.28 12.21 3.42
C GLU A 26 -5.97 11.35 2.36
N THR A 27 -6.13 11.87 1.14
CA THR A 27 -6.70 11.12 0.01
C THR A 27 -5.88 9.87 -0.28
N ALA A 28 -4.55 9.97 -0.25
CA ALA A 28 -3.67 8.82 -0.43
C ALA A 28 -3.85 7.76 0.67
N LEU A 29 -3.88 8.16 1.94
CA LEU A 29 -4.08 7.23 3.06
C LEU A 29 -5.45 6.54 2.99
N ASN A 30 -6.49 7.27 2.59
CA ASN A 30 -7.82 6.70 2.37
C ASN A 30 -7.80 5.65 1.24
N LEU A 31 -7.11 5.92 0.13
CA LEU A 31 -6.93 4.93 -0.95
C LEU A 31 -6.15 3.69 -0.48
N MET A 32 -5.10 3.88 0.32
CA MET A 32 -4.34 2.76 0.89
C MET A 32 -5.20 1.92 1.83
N GLY A 33 -6.04 2.56 2.66
CA GLY A 33 -7.00 1.90 3.54
C GLY A 33 -8.04 1.09 2.76
N LEU A 34 -8.57 1.65 1.67
CA LEU A 34 -9.51 0.95 0.78
C LEU A 34 -8.87 -0.28 0.14
N VAL A 35 -7.60 -0.17 -0.29
CA VAL A 35 -6.89 -1.34 -0.84
C VAL A 35 -6.71 -2.40 0.24
N ALA A 36 -6.26 -2.01 1.44
CA ALA A 36 -6.05 -2.94 2.54
C ALA A 36 -7.35 -3.67 2.95
N SER A 37 -8.48 -2.97 2.96
CA SER A 37 -9.78 -3.58 3.30
C SER A 37 -10.28 -4.59 2.26
N LYS A 38 -9.73 -4.60 1.04
CA LYS A 38 -10.07 -5.55 -0.03
C LYS A 38 -9.18 -6.79 -0.01
N ILE A 39 -8.11 -6.78 0.78
CA ILE A 39 -7.21 -7.91 0.93
C ILE A 39 -7.71 -8.79 2.07
N GLN A 40 -7.95 -10.07 1.77
CA GLN A 40 -8.55 -11.01 2.72
C GLN A 40 -7.53 -12.02 3.25
N THR A 41 -6.49 -12.31 2.47
CA THR A 41 -5.50 -13.34 2.85
C THR A 41 -4.07 -12.77 2.96
N PRO A 42 -3.20 -13.39 3.76
CA PRO A 42 -1.77 -13.06 3.78
C PRO A 42 -1.08 -13.24 2.42
N ALA A 43 -1.51 -14.23 1.62
CA ALA A 43 -0.96 -14.49 0.29
C ALA A 43 -1.22 -13.31 -0.66
N GLU A 44 -2.46 -12.80 -0.68
CA GLU A 44 -2.82 -11.60 -1.46
C GLU A 44 -2.02 -10.36 -1.03
N ARG A 45 -1.77 -10.19 0.28
CA ARG A 45 -0.91 -9.09 0.78
C ARG A 45 0.52 -9.21 0.25
N HIS A 46 1.05 -10.43 0.27
CA HIS A 46 2.42 -10.66 -0.15
C HIS A 46 2.59 -10.45 -1.66
N GLU A 47 1.62 -10.93 -2.45
CA GLU A 47 1.56 -10.73 -3.90
C GLU A 47 1.41 -9.25 -4.25
N LEU A 48 0.52 -8.51 -3.57
CA LEU A 48 0.40 -7.06 -3.74
C LEU A 48 1.73 -6.36 -3.44
N ASN A 49 2.39 -6.70 -2.33
CA ASN A 49 3.68 -6.12 -1.95
C ASN A 49 4.74 -6.35 -3.01
N GLN A 50 4.87 -7.56 -3.55
CA GLN A 50 5.84 -7.83 -4.62
C GLN A 50 5.61 -6.94 -5.85
N LEU A 51 4.36 -6.61 -6.18
CA LEU A 51 4.06 -5.74 -7.31
C LEU A 51 4.36 -4.26 -7.04
N VAL A 52 4.16 -3.79 -5.81
CA VAL A 52 4.20 -2.35 -5.50
C VAL A 52 5.46 -1.92 -4.75
N GLU A 53 6.23 -2.84 -4.18
CA GLU A 53 7.37 -2.56 -3.30
C GLU A 53 8.41 -1.66 -3.96
N SER A 54 8.85 -1.97 -5.18
CA SER A 54 9.86 -1.17 -5.89
C SER A 54 9.39 0.26 -6.13
N SER A 55 8.10 0.45 -6.43
CA SER A 55 7.50 1.77 -6.68
C SER A 55 7.27 2.55 -5.39
N LEU A 56 6.79 1.90 -4.33
CA LEU A 56 6.44 2.58 -3.09
C LEU A 56 7.64 2.84 -2.20
N ARG A 57 8.70 2.02 -2.24
CA ARG A 57 9.89 2.19 -1.40
C ARG A 57 10.61 3.52 -1.63
N GLN A 58 10.44 4.11 -2.81
CA GLN A 58 10.97 5.44 -3.16
C GLN A 58 10.00 6.58 -2.82
N SER A 59 8.75 6.27 -2.48
CA SER A 59 7.71 7.24 -2.12
C SER A 59 7.70 7.51 -0.62
N GLY A 60 7.33 8.73 -0.23
CA GLY A 60 7.12 9.09 1.18
C GLY A 60 5.98 8.31 1.84
N ALA A 61 5.18 7.60 1.05
CA ALA A 61 4.05 6.81 1.50
C ALA A 61 4.42 5.37 1.94
N TRP A 62 5.66 4.90 1.72
CA TRP A 62 6.10 3.53 2.04
C TRP A 62 5.77 3.11 3.47
N PHE A 63 6.09 3.98 4.43
CA PHE A 63 5.88 3.71 5.84
C PHE A 63 4.40 3.47 6.17
N TYR A 64 3.52 4.34 5.65
CA TYR A 64 2.08 4.23 5.84
C TYR A 64 1.50 3.01 5.15
N TYR A 65 1.95 2.71 3.93
CA TYR A 65 1.59 1.49 3.22
C TYR A 65 1.89 0.24 4.06
N LYS A 66 3.10 0.13 4.61
CA LYS A 66 3.47 -1.01 5.45
C LYS A 66 2.60 -1.09 6.71
N SER A 67 2.36 0.05 7.35
CA SER A 67 1.49 0.11 8.54
C SER A 67 0.05 -0.31 8.23
N ILE A 68 -0.51 0.14 7.12
CA ILE A 68 -1.93 -0.08 6.75
C ILE A 68 -2.15 -1.50 6.24
N VAL A 69 -1.25 -2.02 5.40
CA VAL A 69 -1.41 -3.33 4.75
C VAL A 69 -0.94 -4.48 5.65
N PHE A 70 0.16 -4.29 6.38
CA PHE A 70 0.75 -5.35 7.22
C PHE A 70 0.44 -5.19 8.72
N GLY A 71 -0.14 -4.06 9.13
CA GLY A 71 -0.40 -3.75 10.53
C GLY A 71 0.80 -3.09 11.22
N ALA A 72 0.51 -2.39 12.32
CA ALA A 72 1.47 -1.57 13.07
C ALA A 72 2.66 -2.33 13.70
N SER A 73 2.70 -3.66 13.68
CA SER A 73 3.87 -4.42 14.15
C SER A 73 5.14 -4.19 13.31
N SER A 74 5.04 -3.60 12.12
CA SER A 74 6.20 -3.23 11.29
C SER A 74 6.46 -1.72 11.21
N ALA A 75 5.68 -0.91 11.91
CA ALA A 75 5.66 0.55 11.78
C ALA A 75 5.79 1.24 13.14
N ILE A 76 6.76 0.83 13.97
CA ILE A 76 7.15 1.58 15.17
C ILE A 76 8.30 2.50 14.79
N PRO A 77 8.09 3.81 14.59
CA PRO A 77 9.16 4.77 14.82
C PRO A 77 9.32 4.81 16.34
N LYS A 78 10.42 4.23 16.86
CA LYS A 78 10.79 4.45 18.26
C LYS A 78 10.94 5.95 18.48
N LYS A 79 10.17 6.48 19.43
CA LYS A 79 10.36 7.81 20.01
C LYS A 79 11.79 7.97 20.53
#